data_AF-A0A9X1BQ99-F1
#
_entry.id   AF-A0A9X1BQ99-F1
#
_cell.length_a   1.000
_cell.length_b   1.000
_cell.length_c   1.000
_cell.angle_alpha   90.00
_cell.angle_beta   90.00
_cell.angle_gamma   90.00
#
_symmetry.space_group_name_H-M   'P 1'
#
loop_
_entity.id
_entity.type
_entity.pdbx_description
1 polymer ?
#
loop_
_entity_poly.entity_id
_entity_poly.type
_entity_poly.pdbx_seq_one_letter_code
_entity_poly.pdbx_strand_id
1 'polypeptide(L)'
;MDAGDTPDAPARPDLAALLAAVQALLQPLAQLAVTRGLPCGVVEESLRAAFVDAALRAHADSTPGRAVSRVSAATGLNRREVGRLIQARSAQGAGRPARSPVSELVTRWLADPALRDADGLPVPLPRQGPAPSFEALAQTVTRDVHPRSLLQELLRLGVARLDAHDAVHLAQQAFVPREDQVRMLGFLAENVGDHLHAAVENVGGRDPAHVEQAIYQDAMSATAVEAMRPLIREHWRRLLAEAIPRLEALEAEDRAQGRPMDQRLRLGLFSYSTAVPPTETGTADADTDPPTHRSSGARRKRPPAQE
;
A
#
# COMPACT_ATOMS: atom_id res chain seq x y z
N MET A 1 -41.87 -19.88 -25.86
CA MET A 1 -40.61 -19.12 -25.76
C MET A 1 -40.84 -18.11 -24.67
N ASP A 2 -40.35 -18.39 -23.47
CA ASP A 2 -40.36 -17.43 -22.38
C ASP A 2 -38.95 -17.46 -21.79
N ALA A 3 -38.23 -16.35 -22.00
CA ALA A 3 -36.86 -16.19 -21.54
C ALA A 3 -36.92 -15.87 -20.05
N GLY A 4 -36.53 -16.85 -19.23
CA GLY A 4 -36.42 -16.69 -17.80
C GLY A 4 -35.43 -15.60 -17.45
N ASP A 5 -35.97 -14.48 -17.00
CA ASP A 5 -35.28 -13.44 -16.25
C ASP A 5 -34.80 -14.09 -14.94
N THR A 6 -33.53 -14.50 -14.90
CA THR A 6 -32.87 -14.90 -13.66
C THR A 6 -32.73 -13.65 -12.80
N PRO A 7 -33.36 -13.58 -11.61
CA PRO A 7 -33.23 -12.41 -10.76
C PRO A 7 -31.77 -12.27 -10.34
N ASP A 8 -31.19 -11.11 -10.63
CA ASP A 8 -29.87 -10.71 -10.17
C ASP A 8 -29.87 -10.80 -8.64
N ALA A 9 -29.05 -11.69 -8.09
CA ALA A 9 -28.98 -11.90 -6.66
C ALA A 9 -28.54 -10.59 -6.01
N PRO A 10 -29.23 -10.10 -4.96
CA PRO A 10 -28.90 -8.81 -4.37
C PRO A 10 -27.44 -8.83 -3.92
N ALA A 11 -26.65 -7.91 -4.46
CA ALA A 11 -25.27 -7.70 -4.02
C ALA A 11 -25.27 -7.59 -2.49
N ARG A 12 -24.55 -8.48 -1.81
CA ARG A 12 -24.43 -8.43 -0.36
C ARG A 12 -23.70 -7.12 -0.03
N PRO A 13 -24.35 -6.11 0.59
CA PRO A 13 -23.74 -4.79 0.81
C PRO A 13 -22.42 -4.89 1.58
N ASP A 14 -22.31 -5.89 2.46
CA ASP A 14 -21.10 -6.21 3.22
C ASP A 14 -19.91 -6.61 2.33
N LEU A 15 -20.15 -7.33 1.23
CA LEU A 15 -19.09 -7.76 0.32
C LEU A 15 -18.59 -6.59 -0.55
N ALA A 16 -19.50 -5.70 -0.96
CA ALA A 16 -19.13 -4.48 -1.69
C ALA A 16 -18.32 -3.53 -0.79
N ALA A 17 -18.74 -3.34 0.46
CA ALA A 17 -18.01 -2.55 1.45
C ALA A 17 -16.63 -3.16 1.76
N LEU A 18 -16.56 -4.48 1.92
CA LEU A 18 -15.30 -5.20 2.12
C LEU A 18 -14.36 -5.02 0.92
N LEU A 19 -14.89 -5.14 -0.31
CA LEU A 19 -14.10 -4.92 -1.52
C LEU A 19 -13.55 -3.49 -1.58
N ALA A 20 -14.37 -2.48 -1.28
CA ALA A 20 -13.94 -1.08 -1.23
C ALA A 20 -12.84 -0.85 -0.17
N ALA A 21 -12.98 -1.44 1.02
CA ALA A 21 -11.95 -1.37 2.06
C ALA A 21 -10.64 -2.03 1.62
N VAL A 22 -10.70 -3.22 0.99
CA VAL A 22 -9.53 -3.89 0.43
C VAL A 22 -8.86 -3.06 -0.65
N GLN A 23 -9.63 -2.45 -1.56
CA GLN A 23 -9.08 -1.57 -2.60
C GLN A 23 -8.36 -0.36 -2.01
N ALA A 24 -8.93 0.27 -0.97
CA ALA A 24 -8.31 1.38 -0.27
C ALA A 24 -6.98 1.01 0.39
N LEU A 25 -6.85 -0.22 0.90
CA LEU A 25 -5.59 -0.75 1.47
C LEU A 25 -4.57 -1.13 0.38
N LEU A 26 -5.03 -1.67 -0.74
CA LEU A 26 -4.15 -2.07 -1.85
C LEU A 26 -3.53 -0.87 -2.58
N GLN A 27 -4.20 0.27 -2.63
CA GLN A 27 -3.71 1.45 -3.34
C GLN A 27 -2.33 1.96 -2.83
N PRO A 28 -2.12 2.25 -1.53
CA PRO A 28 -0.80 2.66 -1.04
C PRO A 28 0.25 1.55 -1.13
N LEU A 29 -0.14 0.27 -1.01
CA LEU A 29 0.76 -0.87 -1.21
C LEU A 29 1.24 -0.97 -2.65
N ALA A 30 0.34 -0.83 -3.62
CA ALA A 30 0.66 -0.81 -5.04
C ALA A 30 1.55 0.40 -5.38
N GLN A 31 1.26 1.57 -4.82
CA GLN A 31 2.10 2.75 -4.99
C GLN A 31 3.52 2.53 -4.47
N LEU A 32 3.68 1.93 -3.29
CA LEU A 32 4.99 1.57 -2.75
C LEU A 32 5.70 0.53 -3.63
N ALA A 33 5.01 -0.53 -4.03
CA ALA A 33 5.54 -1.60 -4.87
C ALA A 33 6.08 -1.05 -6.19
N VAL A 34 5.27 -0.25 -6.90
CA VAL A 34 5.69 0.43 -8.14
C VAL A 34 6.86 1.36 -7.85
N THR A 35 6.79 2.21 -6.82
CA THR A 35 7.89 3.13 -6.48
C THR A 35 9.21 2.38 -6.26
N ARG A 36 9.16 1.19 -5.66
CA ARG A 36 10.34 0.34 -5.36
C ARG A 36 10.68 -0.68 -6.45
N GLY A 37 9.97 -0.69 -7.58
CA GLY A 37 10.24 -1.59 -8.70
C GLY A 37 9.88 -3.06 -8.43
N LEU A 38 8.99 -3.31 -7.46
CA LEU A 38 8.46 -4.64 -7.17
C LEU A 38 7.39 -5.00 -8.22
N PRO A 39 7.59 -6.05 -9.04
CA PRO A 39 6.65 -6.37 -10.11
C PRO A 39 5.27 -6.78 -9.57
N CYS A 40 4.19 -6.42 -10.29
CA CYS A 40 2.82 -6.76 -9.92
C CYS A 40 2.62 -8.27 -9.69
N GLY A 41 3.18 -9.11 -10.58
CA GLY A 41 3.09 -10.57 -10.45
C GLY A 41 3.69 -11.12 -9.14
N VAL A 42 4.70 -10.46 -8.56
CA VAL A 42 5.27 -10.87 -7.26
C VAL A 42 4.31 -10.54 -6.11
N VAL A 43 3.63 -9.40 -6.19
CA VAL A 43 2.61 -9.00 -5.22
C VAL A 43 1.38 -9.89 -5.34
N GLU A 44 0.92 -10.18 -6.56
CA GLU A 44 -0.19 -11.10 -6.82
C GLU A 44 0.09 -12.50 -6.28
N GLU A 45 1.28 -13.03 -6.52
CA GLU A 45 1.71 -14.35 -6.02
C GLU A 45 1.66 -14.40 -4.49
N SER A 46 2.17 -13.34 -3.85
CA SER A 46 2.16 -13.21 -2.39
C SER A 46 0.74 -13.08 -1.83
N LEU A 47 -0.15 -12.37 -2.53
CA LEU A 47 -1.56 -12.27 -2.16
C LEU A 47 -2.26 -13.63 -2.30
N ARG A 48 -2.05 -14.36 -3.40
CA ARG A 48 -2.60 -15.71 -3.59
C ARG A 48 -2.14 -16.66 -2.49
N ALA A 49 -0.87 -16.61 -2.11
CA ALA A 49 -0.33 -17.37 -0.98
C ALA A 49 -1.05 -17.02 0.34
N ALA A 50 -1.25 -15.72 0.62
CA ALA A 50 -1.97 -15.26 1.80
C ALA A 50 -3.43 -15.73 1.84
N PHE A 51 -4.12 -15.77 0.70
CA PHE A 51 -5.47 -16.35 0.57
C PHE A 51 -5.47 -17.85 0.90
N VAL A 52 -4.49 -18.60 0.39
CA VAL A 52 -4.34 -20.03 0.72
C VAL A 52 -4.09 -20.22 2.22
N ASP A 53 -3.22 -19.42 2.82
CA ASP A 53 -2.92 -19.49 4.26
C ASP A 53 -4.12 -19.13 5.14
N ALA A 54 -4.88 -18.11 4.77
CA ALA A 54 -6.12 -17.75 5.45
C ALA A 54 -7.16 -18.89 5.36
N ALA A 55 -7.36 -19.47 4.17
CA ALA A 55 -8.29 -20.57 3.97
C ALA A 55 -7.87 -21.86 4.70
N LEU A 56 -6.57 -22.14 4.79
CA LEU A 56 -6.05 -23.27 5.57
C LEU A 56 -6.31 -23.07 7.07
N ARG A 57 -6.07 -21.87 7.61
CA ARG A 57 -6.36 -21.56 9.02
C ARG A 57 -7.84 -21.67 9.35
N ALA A 58 -8.71 -21.16 8.47
CA ALA A 58 -10.16 -21.28 8.61
C ALA A 58 -10.68 -22.73 8.55
N HIS A 59 -9.85 -23.67 8.08
CA HIS A 59 -10.20 -25.08 7.89
C HIS A 59 -9.19 -26.03 8.54
N ALA A 60 -8.58 -25.61 9.67
CA ALA A 60 -7.52 -26.34 10.36
C ALA A 60 -7.90 -27.79 10.74
N ASP A 61 -9.18 -28.06 10.99
CA ASP A 61 -9.70 -29.39 11.35
C ASP A 61 -9.85 -30.37 10.17
N SER A 62 -9.47 -29.96 8.96
CA SER A 62 -9.64 -30.78 7.75
C SER A 62 -8.51 -31.78 7.54
N THR A 63 -8.83 -33.00 7.11
CA THR A 63 -7.80 -33.97 6.68
C THR A 63 -7.01 -33.43 5.46
N PRO A 64 -5.69 -33.75 5.35
CA PRO A 64 -4.82 -33.20 4.30
C PRO A 64 -5.34 -33.38 2.87
N GLY A 65 -5.97 -34.52 2.56
CA GLY A 65 -6.54 -34.80 1.23
C GLY A 65 -7.78 -33.96 0.87
N ARG A 66 -8.51 -33.44 1.86
CA ARG A 66 -9.69 -32.56 1.65
C ARG A 66 -9.32 -31.07 1.65
N ALA A 67 -8.13 -30.73 2.15
CA ALA A 67 -7.67 -29.35 2.26
C ALA A 67 -7.60 -28.64 0.90
N VAL A 68 -7.00 -29.27 -0.12
CA VAL A 68 -6.84 -28.65 -1.46
C VAL A 68 -8.18 -28.29 -2.10
N SER A 69 -9.18 -29.18 -2.03
CA SER A 69 -10.50 -28.92 -2.62
C SER A 69 -11.26 -27.83 -1.87
N ARG A 70 -11.17 -27.79 -0.53
CA ARG A 70 -11.83 -26.76 0.28
C ARG A 70 -11.18 -25.40 0.11
N VAL A 71 -9.85 -25.34 0.09
CA VAL A 71 -9.10 -24.10 -0.17
C VAL A 71 -9.40 -23.59 -1.58
N SER A 72 -9.45 -24.47 -2.59
CA SER A 72 -9.85 -24.10 -3.95
C SER A 72 -11.25 -23.50 -3.98
N ALA A 73 -12.22 -24.10 -3.29
CA ALA A 73 -13.58 -23.57 -3.20
C ALA A 73 -13.68 -22.23 -2.45
N ALA A 74 -12.91 -22.07 -1.36
CA ALA A 74 -12.93 -20.86 -0.53
C ALA A 74 -12.20 -19.66 -1.17
N THR A 75 -11.15 -19.92 -1.94
CA THR A 75 -10.30 -18.87 -2.56
C THR A 75 -10.63 -18.59 -4.02
N GLY A 76 -11.36 -19.50 -4.69
CA GLY A 76 -11.57 -19.45 -6.14
C GLY A 76 -10.35 -19.84 -6.98
N LEU A 77 -9.21 -20.17 -6.36
CA LEU A 77 -8.01 -20.64 -7.05
C LEU A 77 -8.19 -22.08 -7.54
N ASN A 78 -7.59 -22.41 -8.69
CA ASN A 78 -7.63 -23.77 -9.20
C ASN A 78 -6.78 -24.74 -8.34
N ARG A 79 -7.13 -26.04 -8.35
CA ARG A 79 -6.48 -27.05 -7.49
C ARG A 79 -4.98 -27.21 -7.75
N ARG A 80 -4.52 -27.05 -8.99
CA ARG A 80 -3.08 -27.14 -9.32
C ARG A 80 -2.30 -26.01 -8.65
N GLU A 81 -2.86 -24.80 -8.71
CA GLU A 81 -2.28 -23.60 -8.12
C GLU A 81 -2.27 -23.68 -6.59
N VAL A 82 -3.37 -24.08 -5.97
CA VAL A 82 -3.44 -24.33 -4.52
C VAL A 82 -2.38 -25.36 -4.09
N GLY A 83 -2.27 -26.47 -4.82
CA GLY A 83 -1.24 -27.49 -4.54
C GLY A 83 0.18 -26.94 -4.61
N ARG A 84 0.48 -26.15 -5.65
CA ARG A 84 1.78 -25.48 -5.83
C ARG A 84 2.09 -24.54 -4.67
N LEU A 85 1.14 -23.71 -4.24
CA LEU A 85 1.31 -22.75 -3.16
C LEU A 85 1.48 -23.44 -1.79
N ILE A 86 0.73 -24.51 -1.53
CA ILE A 86 0.90 -25.34 -0.31
C ILE A 86 2.29 -25.98 -0.29
N GLN A 87 2.75 -26.53 -1.41
CA GLN A 87 4.07 -27.14 -1.49
C GLN A 87 5.18 -26.09 -1.34
N ALA A 88 5.04 -24.94 -1.99
CA ALA A 88 5.97 -23.83 -1.87
C ALA A 88 6.07 -23.35 -0.41
N ARG A 89 4.94 -23.23 0.30
CA ARG A 89 4.89 -22.92 1.75
C ARG A 89 5.68 -23.93 2.58
N SER A 90 5.51 -25.23 2.35
CA SER A 90 6.30 -26.27 3.04
C SER A 90 7.79 -26.20 2.70
N ALA A 91 8.14 -25.66 1.53
CA ALA A 91 9.51 -25.44 1.07
C ALA A 91 10.09 -24.06 1.46
N GLN A 92 9.32 -23.16 2.09
CA GLN A 92 9.71 -21.77 2.43
C GLN A 92 10.71 -21.68 3.61
N GLY A 93 11.71 -22.56 3.61
CA GLY A 93 13.07 -22.22 4.02
C GLY A 93 13.92 -21.66 2.86
N ALA A 94 13.45 -21.71 1.60
CA ALA A 94 14.19 -21.19 0.44
C ALA A 94 13.25 -20.84 -0.73
N GLY A 95 12.84 -19.58 -0.86
CA GLY A 95 12.07 -19.11 -2.01
C GLY A 95 12.56 -17.74 -2.46
N ARG A 96 13.38 -17.69 -3.52
CA ARG A 96 13.86 -16.44 -4.11
C ARG A 96 12.72 -15.85 -4.94
N PRO A 97 12.33 -14.56 -4.77
CA PRO A 97 11.28 -13.96 -5.59
C PRO A 97 11.65 -14.03 -7.07
N ALA A 98 10.64 -14.15 -7.94
CA ALA A 98 10.81 -14.06 -9.39
C ALA A 98 11.60 -12.79 -9.72
N ARG A 99 12.65 -12.92 -10.53
CA ARG A 99 13.54 -11.79 -10.86
C ARG A 99 12.78 -10.81 -11.75
N SER A 100 12.77 -9.54 -11.38
CA SER A 100 12.24 -8.46 -12.23
C SER A 100 13.04 -8.39 -13.55
N PRO A 101 12.40 -8.07 -14.70
CA PRO A 101 13.12 -7.82 -15.95
C PRO A 101 14.23 -6.76 -15.80
N VAL A 102 14.05 -5.78 -14.91
CA VAL A 102 15.09 -4.79 -14.58
C VAL A 102 16.30 -5.48 -13.93
N SER A 103 16.06 -6.30 -12.90
CA SER A 103 17.11 -7.03 -12.19
C SER A 103 17.83 -8.03 -13.08
N GLU A 104 17.11 -8.69 -13.98
CA GLU A 104 17.69 -9.62 -14.94
C GLU A 104 18.53 -8.90 -16.00
N LEU A 105 18.05 -7.76 -16.52
CA LEU A 105 18.82 -6.93 -17.46
C LEU A 105 20.12 -6.46 -16.84
N VAL A 106 20.06 -5.91 -15.62
CA VAL A 106 21.26 -5.51 -14.86
C VAL A 106 22.19 -6.69 -14.67
N THR A 107 21.67 -7.85 -14.24
CA THR A 107 22.47 -9.05 -14.00
C THR A 107 23.21 -9.47 -15.27
N ARG A 108 22.53 -9.45 -16.43
CA ARG A 108 23.14 -9.81 -17.71
C ARG A 108 24.14 -8.76 -18.17
N TRP A 109 23.84 -7.48 -18.03
CA TRP A 109 24.78 -6.40 -18.34
C TRP A 109 26.06 -6.51 -17.53
N LEU A 110 25.93 -6.76 -16.22
CA LEU A 110 27.07 -6.96 -15.35
C LEU A 110 27.79 -8.27 -15.65
N ALA A 111 27.11 -9.35 -16.05
CA ALA A 111 27.71 -10.67 -16.24
C ALA A 111 28.39 -10.88 -17.61
N ASP A 112 27.97 -10.16 -18.65
CA ASP A 112 28.48 -10.35 -20.02
C ASP A 112 29.90 -9.77 -20.18
N PRO A 113 30.93 -10.59 -20.44
CA PRO A 113 32.29 -10.12 -20.64
C PRO A 113 32.45 -9.16 -21.82
N ALA A 114 31.58 -9.24 -22.84
CA ALA A 114 31.61 -8.35 -23.99
C ALA A 114 31.10 -6.94 -23.67
N LEU A 115 30.42 -6.77 -22.53
CA LEU A 115 29.89 -5.49 -22.06
C LEU A 115 30.70 -4.93 -20.89
N ARG A 116 31.97 -5.35 -20.74
CA ARG A 116 32.88 -4.87 -19.71
C ARG A 116 34.11 -4.20 -20.30
N ASP A 117 34.63 -3.19 -19.62
CA ASP A 117 35.89 -2.54 -19.95
C ASP A 117 37.09 -3.34 -19.40
N ALA A 118 38.30 -2.80 -19.61
CA ALA A 118 39.55 -3.39 -19.16
C ALA A 118 39.65 -3.53 -17.62
N ASP A 119 38.89 -2.72 -16.87
CA ASP A 119 38.83 -2.73 -15.41
C ASP A 119 37.71 -3.66 -14.90
N GLY A 120 36.98 -4.32 -15.80
CA GLY A 120 35.89 -5.23 -15.49
C GLY A 120 34.56 -4.54 -15.15
N LEU A 121 34.44 -3.23 -15.39
CA LEU A 121 33.24 -2.44 -15.15
C LEU A 121 32.33 -2.44 -16.39
N PRO A 122 31.00 -2.32 -16.21
CA PRO A 122 30.07 -2.32 -17.35
C PRO A 122 30.27 -1.09 -18.24
N VAL A 123 30.43 -1.31 -19.55
CA VAL A 123 30.56 -0.22 -20.52
C VAL A 123 29.20 0.45 -20.79
N PRO A 124 29.20 1.76 -21.11
CA PRO A 124 28.00 2.43 -21.58
C PRO A 124 27.53 1.86 -22.92
N LEU A 125 26.22 1.69 -23.07
CA LEU A 125 25.61 1.15 -24.29
C LEU A 125 24.84 2.23 -25.03
N PRO A 126 24.98 2.36 -26.35
CA PRO A 126 24.06 3.16 -27.16
C PRO A 126 22.61 2.77 -26.87
N ARG A 127 21.71 3.75 -26.75
CA ARG A 127 20.31 3.48 -26.41
C ARG A 127 19.59 2.57 -27.42
N GLN A 128 19.94 2.68 -28.70
CA GLN A 128 19.33 1.97 -29.83
C GLN A 128 20.40 1.46 -30.80
N GLY A 129 20.04 0.48 -31.64
CA GLY A 129 20.90 -0.03 -32.72
C GLY A 129 21.32 -1.49 -32.55
N PRO A 130 22.19 -2.00 -33.44
CA PRO A 130 22.68 -3.39 -33.34
C PRO A 130 23.49 -3.61 -32.07
N ALA A 131 23.65 -4.88 -31.67
CA ALA A 131 24.50 -5.23 -30.54
C ALA A 131 25.95 -4.75 -30.77
N PRO A 132 26.64 -4.18 -29.76
CA PRO A 132 26.15 -3.97 -28.39
C PRO A 132 25.35 -2.66 -28.25
N SER A 133 24.08 -2.77 -27.83
CA SER A 133 23.19 -1.64 -27.53
C SER A 133 22.24 -2.00 -26.38
N PHE A 134 21.70 -1.00 -25.70
CA PHE A 134 20.69 -1.21 -24.65
C PHE A 134 19.45 -1.92 -25.22
N GLU A 135 19.01 -1.52 -26.41
CA GLU A 135 17.89 -2.14 -27.11
C GLU A 135 18.12 -3.63 -27.37
N ALA A 136 19.30 -4.00 -27.90
CA ALA A 136 19.65 -5.39 -28.14
C ALA A 136 19.69 -6.20 -26.84
N LEU A 137 20.29 -5.64 -25.77
CA LEU A 137 20.35 -6.28 -24.46
C LEU A 137 18.95 -6.50 -23.85
N ALA A 138 18.09 -5.47 -23.87
CA ALA A 138 16.72 -5.55 -23.35
C ALA A 138 15.90 -6.65 -24.02
N GLN A 139 16.03 -6.79 -25.34
CA GLN A 139 15.35 -7.83 -26.12
C GLN A 139 15.82 -9.26 -25.79
N THR A 140 16.99 -9.43 -25.17
CA THR A 140 17.43 -10.75 -24.66
C THR A 140 16.78 -11.13 -23.33
N VAL A 141 16.26 -10.14 -22.58
CA VAL A 141 15.72 -10.30 -21.23
C VAL A 141 14.21 -10.50 -21.27
N THR A 142 13.49 -9.73 -22.09
CA THR A 142 12.04 -9.83 -22.20
C THR A 142 11.57 -9.46 -23.61
N ARG A 143 10.53 -10.14 -24.07
CA ARG A 143 9.78 -9.80 -25.30
C ARG A 143 8.46 -9.09 -25.02
N ASP A 144 8.02 -9.09 -23.77
CA ASP A 144 6.72 -8.57 -23.35
C ASP A 144 6.78 -7.08 -22.98
N VAL A 145 7.97 -6.56 -22.68
CA VAL A 145 8.18 -5.14 -22.34
C VAL A 145 9.06 -4.49 -23.40
N HIS A 146 8.56 -3.41 -24.00
CA HIS A 146 9.31 -2.64 -24.99
C HIS A 146 10.60 -2.05 -24.36
N PRO A 147 11.77 -2.09 -25.05
CA PRO A 147 13.04 -1.58 -24.52
C PRO A 147 12.96 -0.15 -23.99
N ARG A 148 12.21 0.73 -24.67
CA ARG A 148 11.96 2.09 -24.18
C ARG A 148 11.32 2.12 -22.79
N SER A 149 10.30 1.30 -22.53
CA SER A 149 9.61 1.26 -21.24
C SER A 149 10.54 0.72 -20.15
N LEU A 150 11.34 -0.29 -20.48
CA LEU A 150 12.34 -0.83 -19.58
C LEU A 150 13.42 0.21 -19.24
N LEU A 151 13.89 0.98 -20.22
CA LEU A 151 14.82 2.09 -19.97
C LEU A 151 14.23 3.15 -19.04
N GLN A 152 12.99 3.58 -19.28
CA GLN A 152 12.32 4.56 -18.42
C GLN A 152 12.23 4.06 -16.98
N GLU A 153 11.98 2.77 -16.79
CA GLU A 153 11.95 2.16 -15.46
C GLU A 153 13.34 2.14 -14.81
N LEU A 154 14.41 1.81 -15.54
CA LEU A 154 15.78 1.89 -15.03
C LEU A 154 16.17 3.32 -14.64
N LEU A 155 15.77 4.33 -15.42
CA LEU A 155 16.01 5.75 -15.11
C LEU A 155 15.22 6.17 -13.86
N ARG A 156 13.94 5.79 -13.76
CA ARG A 156 13.08 6.10 -12.62
C ARG A 156 13.60 5.49 -11.32
N LEU A 157 14.11 4.27 -11.38
CA LEU A 157 14.72 3.57 -10.24
C LEU A 157 16.13 4.08 -9.91
N GLY A 158 16.69 4.98 -10.72
CA GLY A 158 18.07 5.46 -10.56
C GLY A 158 19.14 4.40 -10.83
N VAL A 159 18.77 3.31 -11.50
CA VAL A 159 19.64 2.17 -11.85
C VAL A 159 20.46 2.47 -13.10
N ALA A 160 19.96 3.33 -13.99
CA ALA A 160 20.70 3.82 -15.14
C ALA A 160 20.62 5.35 -15.24
N ARG A 161 21.50 5.93 -16.04
CA ARG A 161 21.46 7.31 -16.50
C ARG A 161 21.71 7.39 -18.00
N LEU A 162 21.11 8.37 -18.66
CA LEU A 162 21.45 8.73 -20.03
C LEU A 162 22.49 9.86 -20.02
N ASP A 163 23.46 9.80 -20.92
CA ASP A 163 24.38 10.90 -21.16
C ASP A 163 23.97 11.76 -22.37
N ALA A 164 24.76 12.80 -22.66
CA ALA A 164 24.54 13.71 -23.77
C ALA A 164 24.68 13.07 -25.16
N HIS A 165 25.25 11.85 -25.25
CA HIS A 165 25.50 11.12 -26.50
C HIS A 165 24.48 9.99 -26.71
N ASP A 166 23.36 10.00 -25.97
CA ASP A 166 22.32 8.96 -26.02
C ASP A 166 22.85 7.56 -25.64
N ALA A 167 23.88 7.51 -24.78
CA ALA A 167 24.38 6.28 -24.20
C ALA A 167 23.82 6.07 -22.78
N VAL A 168 23.43 4.83 -22.50
CA VAL A 168 22.90 4.37 -21.21
C VAL A 168 24.06 3.87 -20.36
N HIS A 169 24.20 4.43 -19.16
CA HIS A 169 25.21 4.04 -18.18
C HIS A 169 24.52 3.39 -16.98
N LEU A 170 25.06 2.27 -16.46
CA LEU A 170 24.64 1.74 -15.17
C LEU A 170 25.13 2.63 -14.02
N ALA A 171 24.25 2.94 -13.08
CA ALA A 171 24.60 3.71 -11.89
C ALA A 171 25.18 2.79 -10.80
N GLN A 172 26.48 2.90 -10.52
CA GLN A 172 27.19 2.05 -9.54
C GLN A 172 26.58 2.09 -8.13
N GLN A 173 25.92 3.19 -7.75
CA GLN A 173 25.28 3.36 -6.43
C GLN A 173 23.90 2.70 -6.30
N ALA A 174 23.33 2.16 -7.39
CA ALA A 174 21.98 1.61 -7.38
C ALA A 174 21.88 0.16 -6.86
N PHE A 175 23.02 -0.48 -6.57
CA PHE A 175 23.09 -1.92 -6.26
C PHE A 175 23.35 -2.23 -4.79
N VAL A 176 23.54 -1.20 -3.96
CA VAL A 176 23.68 -1.35 -2.51
C VAL A 176 22.39 -0.85 -1.86
N PRO A 177 21.57 -1.75 -1.27
CA PRO A 177 20.44 -1.32 -0.46
C PRO A 177 20.96 -0.37 0.63
N ARG A 178 20.44 0.86 0.66
CA ARG A 178 20.77 1.78 1.75
C ARG A 178 20.19 1.18 3.03
N GLU A 179 20.99 0.97 4.06
CA GLU A 179 20.55 0.28 5.28
C GLU A 179 19.30 0.93 5.90
N ASP A 180 19.19 2.27 5.82
CA ASP A 180 18.01 3.02 6.26
C ASP A 180 16.73 2.57 5.55
N GLN A 181 16.82 2.23 4.26
CA GLN A 181 15.66 1.82 3.47
C GLN A 181 15.15 0.43 3.87
N VAL A 182 16.06 -0.51 4.14
CA VAL A 182 15.69 -1.85 4.63
C VAL A 182 15.07 -1.75 6.02
N ARG A 183 15.66 -0.95 6.91
CA ARG A 183 15.09 -0.66 8.24
C ARG A 183 13.69 -0.04 8.14
N MET A 184 13.49 0.94 7.26
CA MET A 184 12.18 1.57 7.05
C MET A 184 11.13 0.58 6.52
N LEU A 185 11.51 -0.34 5.63
CA LEU A 185 10.60 -1.39 5.16
C LEU A 185 10.24 -2.37 6.28
N GLY A 186 11.19 -2.70 7.16
CA GLY A 186 10.93 -3.45 8.40
C GLY A 186 9.92 -2.74 9.30
N PHE A 187 10.14 -1.46 9.60
CA PHE A 187 9.20 -0.67 10.40
C PHE A 187 7.81 -0.57 9.78
N LEU A 188 7.71 -0.44 8.45
CA LEU A 188 6.43 -0.47 7.76
C LEU A 188 5.73 -1.80 7.99
N ALA A 189 6.41 -2.92 7.74
CA ALA A 189 5.84 -4.26 7.87
C ALA A 189 5.37 -4.53 9.31
N GLU A 190 6.17 -4.13 10.30
CA GLU A 190 5.84 -4.32 11.71
C GLU A 190 4.70 -3.39 12.17
N ASN A 191 4.79 -2.08 11.94
CA ASN A 191 3.81 -1.14 12.46
C ASN A 191 2.47 -1.23 11.72
N VAL A 192 2.51 -1.24 10.39
CA VAL A 192 1.28 -1.34 9.58
C VAL A 192 0.72 -2.75 9.63
N GLY A 193 1.58 -3.78 9.70
CA GLY A 193 1.12 -5.16 9.85
C GLY A 193 0.36 -5.39 11.15
N ASP A 194 0.90 -4.93 12.29
CA ASP A 194 0.25 -5.08 13.58
C ASP A 194 -1.06 -4.28 13.66
N HIS A 195 -1.06 -3.05 13.15
CA HIS A 195 -2.27 -2.22 13.06
C HIS A 195 -3.33 -2.89 12.17
N LEU A 196 -2.97 -3.32 10.96
CA LEU A 196 -3.91 -3.99 10.05
C LEU A 196 -4.44 -5.30 10.65
N HIS A 197 -3.61 -6.05 11.37
CA HIS A 197 -4.05 -7.27 12.03
C HIS A 197 -5.11 -6.98 13.11
N ALA A 198 -4.88 -5.95 13.93
CA ALA A 198 -5.85 -5.48 14.91
C ALA A 198 -7.17 -5.06 14.25
N ALA A 199 -7.12 -4.28 13.16
CA ALA A 199 -8.29 -3.88 12.37
C ALA A 199 -9.09 -5.07 11.85
N VAL A 200 -8.40 -6.06 11.27
CA VAL A 200 -9.05 -7.25 10.72
C VAL A 200 -9.73 -8.08 11.82
N GLU A 201 -9.10 -8.26 12.98
CA GLU A 201 -9.71 -8.96 14.11
C GLU A 201 -10.91 -8.20 14.70
N ASN A 202 -10.82 -6.87 14.78
CA ASN A 202 -11.92 -6.01 15.22
C ASN A 202 -13.14 -6.13 14.29
N VAL A 203 -12.93 -6.04 12.97
CA VAL A 203 -13.99 -6.27 11.96
C VAL A 203 -14.56 -7.69 12.06
N GLY A 204 -13.74 -8.66 12.44
CA GLY A 204 -14.15 -10.04 12.71
C GLY A 204 -14.96 -10.24 14.01
N GLY A 205 -15.17 -9.20 14.82
CA GLY A 205 -15.97 -9.25 16.04
C GLY A 205 -15.21 -9.71 17.30
N ARG A 206 -13.89 -9.49 17.37
CA ARG A 206 -13.07 -9.77 18.56
C ARG A 206 -13.61 -9.05 19.81
N ASP A 207 -13.63 -9.74 20.95
CA ASP A 207 -13.94 -9.19 22.28
C ASP A 207 -12.89 -9.65 23.33
N PRO A 208 -12.20 -8.75 24.06
CA PRO A 208 -12.24 -7.29 23.89
C PRO A 208 -11.64 -6.86 22.55
N ALA A 209 -12.23 -5.82 21.94
CA ALA A 209 -11.68 -5.22 20.73
C ALA A 209 -10.27 -4.63 21.01
N HIS A 210 -9.39 -4.66 20.01
CA HIS A 210 -8.15 -3.91 20.04
C HIS A 210 -8.44 -2.40 20.00
N VAL A 211 -7.60 -1.61 20.64
CA VAL A 211 -7.72 -0.15 20.61
C VAL A 211 -7.30 0.37 19.24
N GLU A 212 -8.30 0.77 18.44
CA GLU A 212 -8.11 1.46 17.17
C GLU A 212 -8.95 2.73 17.14
N GLN A 213 -8.32 3.84 17.48
CA GLN A 213 -8.98 5.13 17.60
C GLN A 213 -8.19 6.18 16.84
N ALA A 214 -8.90 7.08 16.16
CA ALA A 214 -8.31 8.18 15.43
C ALA A 214 -9.16 9.44 15.62
N ILE A 215 -8.49 10.60 15.63
CA ILE A 215 -9.15 11.91 15.61
C ILE A 215 -9.04 12.45 14.18
N TYR A 216 -10.17 12.87 13.62
CA TYR A 216 -10.25 13.38 12.25
C TYR A 216 -10.61 14.86 12.23
N GLN A 217 -9.94 15.63 11.36
CA GLN A 217 -10.24 17.04 11.08
C GLN A 217 -10.00 17.32 9.59
N ASP A 218 -10.99 17.86 8.89
CA ASP A 218 -11.00 18.01 7.41
C ASP A 218 -10.72 19.43 6.88
N ALA A 219 -10.50 20.41 7.75
CA ALA A 219 -10.28 21.80 7.35
C ALA A 219 -9.12 22.46 8.12
N MET A 220 -7.88 22.03 7.83
CA MET A 220 -6.68 22.61 8.44
C MET A 220 -5.75 23.20 7.37
N SER A 221 -5.24 24.41 7.63
CA SER A 221 -4.17 24.97 6.81
C SER A 221 -2.85 24.23 7.07
N ALA A 222 -1.93 24.28 6.11
CA ALA A 222 -0.59 23.72 6.29
C ALA A 222 0.10 24.29 7.56
N THR A 223 -0.06 25.59 7.82
CA THR A 223 0.45 26.23 9.05
C THR A 223 -0.13 25.62 10.33
N ALA A 224 -1.44 25.32 10.35
CA ALA A 224 -2.08 24.69 11.50
C ALA A 224 -1.59 23.25 11.71
N VAL A 225 -1.38 22.49 10.63
CA VAL A 225 -0.78 21.15 10.69
C VAL A 225 0.63 21.21 11.26
N GLU A 226 1.46 22.15 10.79
CA GLU A 226 2.82 22.34 11.33
C GLU A 226 2.81 22.73 12.81
N ALA A 227 1.88 23.59 13.23
CA ALA A 227 1.71 23.99 14.63
C ALA A 227 1.30 22.82 15.55
N MET A 228 0.70 21.75 15.00
CA MET A 228 0.29 20.55 15.76
C MET A 228 1.45 19.58 16.01
N ARG A 229 2.49 19.58 15.15
CA ARG A 229 3.61 18.62 15.25
C ARG A 229 4.32 18.61 16.62
N PRO A 230 4.60 19.76 17.27
CA PRO A 230 5.18 19.77 18.61
C PRO A 230 4.29 19.06 19.64
N LEU A 231 2.97 19.25 19.58
CA LEU A 231 2.02 18.61 20.50
C LEU A 231 1.97 17.09 20.32
N ILE A 232 1.94 16.61 19.08
CA ILE A 232 1.98 15.17 18.76
C ILE A 232 3.26 14.53 19.31
N ARG A 233 4.42 15.17 19.07
CA ARG A 233 5.71 14.69 19.59
C ARG A 233 5.76 14.68 21.11
N GLU A 234 5.18 15.69 21.75
CA GLU A 234 5.11 15.76 23.21
C GLU A 234 4.25 14.62 23.78
N HIS A 235 3.09 14.34 23.19
CA HIS A 235 2.26 13.21 23.62
C HIS A 235 2.96 11.86 23.43
N TRP A 236 3.70 11.68 22.33
CA TRP A 236 4.50 10.47 22.14
C TRP A 236 5.58 10.30 23.22
N ARG A 237 6.29 11.38 23.57
CA ARG A 237 7.30 11.34 24.64
C ARG A 237 6.69 11.00 25.99
N ARG A 238 5.52 11.56 26.32
CA ARG A 238 4.80 11.25 27.56
C ARG A 238 4.37 9.78 27.60
N LEU A 239 3.81 9.28 26.50
CA LEU A 239 3.44 7.87 26.37
C LEU A 239 4.66 6.95 26.57
N LEU A 240 5.80 7.25 25.94
CA LEU A 240 7.02 6.45 26.13
C LEU A 240 7.50 6.46 27.59
N ALA A 241 7.52 7.63 28.22
CA ALA A 241 7.98 7.79 29.60
C ALA A 241 7.10 7.05 30.62
N GLU A 242 5.81 6.89 30.33
CA GLU A 242 4.87 6.17 31.17
C GLU A 242 4.82 4.66 30.85
N ALA A 243 4.74 4.31 29.56
CA ALA A 243 4.48 2.95 29.13
C ALA A 243 5.70 2.03 29.29
N ILE A 244 6.91 2.48 28.94
CA ILE A 244 8.10 1.60 28.99
C ILE A 244 8.34 1.06 30.41
N PRO A 245 8.44 1.90 31.46
CA PRO A 245 8.67 1.38 32.82
C PRO A 245 7.55 0.45 33.29
N ARG A 246 6.31 0.72 32.87
CA ARG A 246 5.17 -0.12 33.24
C ARG A 246 5.22 -1.49 32.56
N LEU A 247 5.58 -1.53 31.28
CA LEU A 247 5.73 -2.77 30.52
C LEU A 247 6.88 -3.62 31.08
N GLU A 248 8.03 -3.01 31.38
CA GLU A 248 9.17 -3.70 32.01
C GLU A 248 8.79 -4.30 33.38
N ALA A 249 8.01 -3.55 34.18
CA ALA A 249 7.52 -4.05 35.47
C ALA A 249 6.55 -5.22 35.32
N LEU A 250 5.64 -5.18 34.34
CA LEU A 250 4.70 -6.27 34.04
C LEU A 250 5.45 -7.53 33.56
N GLU A 251 6.41 -7.38 32.65
CA GLU A 251 7.23 -8.49 32.16
C GLU A 251 8.03 -9.14 33.30
N ALA A 252 8.63 -8.33 34.19
CA ALA A 252 9.36 -8.83 35.35
C ALA A 252 8.44 -9.58 36.33
N GLU A 253 7.22 -9.08 36.55
CA GLU A 253 6.20 -9.72 37.38
C GLU A 253 5.76 -11.07 36.78
N ASP A 254 5.44 -11.10 35.48
CA ASP A 254 5.05 -12.32 34.78
C ASP A 254 6.14 -13.40 34.87
N ARG A 255 7.39 -12.99 34.69
CA ARG A 255 8.55 -13.88 34.82
C ARG A 255 8.70 -14.42 36.25
N ALA A 256 8.55 -13.57 37.26
CA ALA A 256 8.66 -13.97 38.66
C ALA A 256 7.54 -14.95 39.08
N GLN A 257 6.36 -14.82 38.47
CA GLN A 257 5.21 -15.68 38.75
C GLN A 257 5.10 -16.89 37.82
N GLY A 258 6.01 -17.03 36.85
CA GLY A 258 6.01 -18.13 35.88
C GLY A 258 4.80 -18.10 34.94
N ARG A 259 4.26 -16.92 34.62
CA ARG A 259 3.15 -16.78 33.67
C ARG A 259 3.63 -17.05 32.22
N PRO A 260 2.76 -17.57 31.32
CA PRO A 260 3.11 -17.77 29.91
C PRO A 260 3.51 -16.46 29.21
N MET A 261 4.56 -16.51 28.38
CA MET A 261 5.11 -15.37 27.62
C MET A 261 4.77 -15.48 26.13
N ASP A 262 3.48 -15.59 25.82
CA ASP A 262 2.95 -15.88 24.48
C ASP A 262 2.14 -14.73 23.87
N GLN A 263 2.12 -13.57 24.54
CA GLN A 263 1.43 -12.37 24.07
C GLN A 263 2.42 -11.38 23.45
N ARG A 264 2.05 -10.78 22.31
CA ARG A 264 2.77 -9.64 21.70
C ARG A 264 1.90 -8.39 21.81
N LEU A 265 2.47 -7.31 22.35
CA LEU A 265 1.85 -6.00 22.40
C LEU A 265 2.66 -5.00 21.57
N ARG A 266 1.99 -4.23 20.71
CA ARG A 266 2.58 -3.06 20.05
C ARG A 266 1.76 -1.82 20.41
N LEU A 267 2.45 -0.78 20.86
CA LEU A 267 1.89 0.55 21.09
C LEU A 267 2.53 1.53 20.12
N GLY A 268 1.71 2.29 19.39
CA GLY A 268 2.18 3.24 18.40
C GLY A 268 1.29 4.46 18.33
N LEU A 269 1.89 5.60 17.96
CA LEU A 269 1.17 6.82 17.63
C LEU A 269 1.43 7.14 16.16
N PHE A 270 0.36 7.38 15.41
CA PHE A 270 0.47 7.82 14.03
C PHE A 270 -0.21 9.17 13.84
N SER A 271 0.30 9.96 12.88
CA SER A 271 -0.35 11.16 12.38
C SER A 271 -0.18 11.20 10.88
N TYR A 272 -1.27 11.38 10.14
CA TYR A 272 -1.27 11.51 8.69
C TYR A 272 -1.95 12.81 8.29
N SER A 273 -1.35 13.52 7.33
CA SER A 273 -1.89 14.74 6.75
C SER A 273 -1.59 14.77 5.27
N THR A 274 -2.56 15.13 4.46
CA THR A 274 -2.41 15.32 3.01
C THR A 274 -3.10 16.60 2.58
N ALA A 275 -2.69 17.16 1.44
CA ALA A 275 -3.47 18.22 0.81
C ALA A 275 -4.79 17.62 0.32
N VAL A 276 -5.90 18.28 0.64
CA VAL A 276 -7.21 17.99 0.05
C VAL A 276 -7.29 18.79 -1.26
N PRO A 277 -7.63 18.17 -2.40
CA PRO A 277 -7.84 18.91 -3.64
C PRO A 277 -8.90 20.00 -3.41
N PRO A 278 -8.74 21.21 -3.97
CA PRO A 278 -9.78 22.23 -3.85
C PRO A 278 -11.08 21.66 -4.40
N THR A 279 -12.15 21.68 -3.60
CA THR A 279 -13.49 21.39 -4.09
C THR A 279 -13.77 22.41 -5.19
N GLU A 280 -14.02 21.94 -6.42
CA GLU A 280 -14.56 22.80 -7.47
C GLU A 280 -15.89 23.34 -6.96
N THR A 281 -15.84 24.51 -6.33
CA THR A 281 -17.00 25.32 -6.05
C THR A 281 -17.42 25.81 -7.43
N GLY A 282 -18.42 25.14 -7.99
CA GLY A 282 -19.05 25.56 -9.23
C GLY A 282 -19.35 27.05 -9.12
N THR A 283 -18.71 27.82 -9.99
CA THR A 283 -19.10 29.19 -10.30
C THR A 283 -20.44 29.12 -11.05
N ALA A 284 -21.50 28.84 -10.31
CA ALA A 284 -22.85 29.20 -10.69
C ALA A 284 -23.14 30.53 -10.00
N ASP A 285 -22.59 31.61 -10.56
CA ASP A 285 -23.08 32.95 -10.28
C ASP A 285 -23.19 33.70 -11.60
N ALA A 286 -24.40 33.68 -12.16
CA ALA A 286 -24.94 34.78 -12.91
C ALA A 286 -26.45 34.61 -13.04
N ASP A 287 -27.16 35.59 -12.47
CA ASP A 287 -28.53 36.00 -12.79
C ASP A 287 -29.67 35.32 -12.01
N THR A 288 -29.89 35.77 -10.77
CA THR A 288 -31.26 36.03 -10.30
C THR A 288 -31.28 37.30 -9.45
N ASP A 289 -31.82 38.34 -10.09
CA ASP A 289 -32.18 39.66 -9.58
C ASP A 289 -32.89 39.59 -8.19
N PRO A 290 -32.56 40.44 -7.21
CA PRO A 290 -33.27 40.47 -5.94
C PRO A 290 -34.68 41.09 -6.11
N PRO A 291 -35.74 40.55 -5.48
CA PRO A 291 -37.08 41.08 -5.64
C PRO A 291 -37.21 42.44 -4.94
N THR A 292 -37.57 43.45 -5.71
CA THR A 292 -37.92 44.78 -5.22
C THR A 292 -39.26 44.76 -4.49
N HIS A 293 -39.25 44.76 -3.16
CA HIS A 293 -40.44 45.05 -2.37
C HIS A 293 -40.77 46.55 -2.41
N ARG A 294 -41.67 46.95 -3.31
CA ARG A 294 -42.37 48.25 -3.21
C ARG A 294 -43.46 48.15 -2.16
N SER A 295 -43.26 48.86 -1.05
CA SER A 295 -44.31 49.12 -0.05
C SER A 295 -45.35 50.10 -0.60
N SER A 296 -46.63 49.72 -0.59
CA SER A 296 -47.75 50.63 -0.85
C SER A 296 -48.86 50.41 0.18
N GLY A 297 -49.11 51.43 1.00
CA GLY A 297 -50.47 51.78 1.43
C GLY A 297 -50.93 51.30 2.81
N ALA A 298 -50.53 52.00 3.89
CA ALA A 298 -51.30 52.03 5.13
C ALA A 298 -51.53 53.50 5.58
N ARG A 299 -52.74 54.00 5.33
CA ARG A 299 -53.27 55.27 5.85
C ARG A 299 -53.31 55.22 7.39
N ARG A 300 -52.52 56.04 8.07
CA ARG A 300 -52.73 56.37 9.50
C ARG A 300 -53.55 57.65 9.61
N LYS A 301 -54.70 57.54 10.30
CA LYS A 301 -55.54 58.68 10.72
C LYS A 301 -54.81 59.46 11.83
N ARG A 302 -54.82 60.79 11.71
CA ARG A 302 -54.37 61.76 12.74
C ARG A 302 -55.32 61.75 13.95
N PRO A 303 -54.83 61.99 15.18
CA PRO A 303 -55.67 62.30 16.34
C PRO A 303 -56.06 63.80 16.36
N PRO A 304 -57.12 64.20 17.10
CA PRO A 304 -57.58 65.58 17.14
C PRO A 304 -56.74 66.46 18.06
N ALA A 305 -56.91 67.78 17.86
CA ALA A 305 -56.13 68.87 18.41
C ALA A 305 -56.48 69.25 19.86
N GLN A 306 -55.55 70.05 20.41
CA GLN A 306 -55.42 70.73 21.70
C GLN A 306 -56.70 71.38 22.28
N GLU A 307 -56.86 71.34 23.61
CA GLU A 307 -56.59 72.43 24.57
C GLU A 307 -56.43 71.87 25.99
#